data_AF-A0A1C6DJQ5-F1
#
_entry.id   AF-A0A1C6DJQ5-F1
#
_cell.length_a   1.000
_cell.length_b   1.000
_cell.length_c   1.000
_cell.angle_alpha   90.00
_cell.angle_beta   90.00
_cell.angle_gamma   90.00
#
_symmetry.space_group_name_H-M   'P 1'
#
loop_
_entity.id
_entity.type
_entity.pdbx_description
1 polymer ?
#
loop_
_entity_poly.entity_id
_entity_poly.type
_entity_poly.pdbx_seq_one_letter_code
_entity_poly.pdbx_strand_id
1 'polypeptide(L)'
;MEYIVFDLEFNQGFDKENNKTYSDEKCPFEIIQIGAIKLDANFNIIDKFSSFVKPNIYKDIHPFVGKMTHITLDKVKDAPSFNTVYKDFKKFISSKSSIMCVWGSGDLKELYRNINYYSLPSKGLPKLYINVQQYASSYFNNPTGQSIGLQNAIQILDLQENKAYHDALNDAYYTALVLKNIYNENIVADTYVYTPVKPNRTRSKSSKKKVDYNSLFEEFKKILGRDLTSDDKKLIDLAYKMGKTNQFLVDEISQPQPKTKVSNKFIKNKSKNGFKYKKRR
;
A
#
# COMPACT_ATOMS: atom_id res chain seq x y z
N MET A 1 16.44 -4.57 19.53
CA MET A 1 15.43 -4.51 18.45
C MET A 1 16.01 -5.26 17.28
N GLU A 2 15.21 -6.09 16.60
CA GLU A 2 15.65 -6.84 15.43
C GLU A 2 14.76 -6.49 14.24
N TYR A 3 15.33 -6.49 13.03
CA TYR A 3 14.57 -6.29 11.80
C TYR A 3 14.59 -7.60 10.99
N ILE A 4 13.41 -8.05 10.59
CA ILE A 4 13.22 -9.25 9.77
C ILE A 4 12.87 -8.76 8.38
N VAL A 5 13.89 -8.59 7.55
CA VAL A 5 13.71 -8.24 6.14
C VAL A 5 13.38 -9.50 5.39
N PHE A 6 12.23 -9.58 4.73
CA PHE A 6 11.84 -10.77 3.99
C PHE A 6 11.21 -10.43 2.65
N ASP A 7 11.28 -11.39 1.75
CA ASP A 7 10.70 -11.38 0.43
C ASP A 7 10.13 -12.78 0.12
N LEU A 8 9.22 -12.88 -0.84
CA LEU A 8 8.48 -14.08 -1.15
C LEU A 8 8.36 -14.25 -2.66
N GLU A 9 8.57 -15.49 -3.12
CA GLU A 9 8.16 -15.86 -4.48
C GLU A 9 6.84 -16.62 -4.46
N PHE A 10 5.99 -16.32 -5.44
CA PHE A 10 4.64 -16.87 -5.53
C PHE A 10 4.39 -17.60 -6.84
N ASN A 11 3.51 -18.59 -6.80
CA ASN A 11 2.97 -19.28 -7.96
C ASN A 11 1.47 -18.99 -8.14
N GLN A 12 1.00 -19.20 -9.36
CA GLN A 12 -0.41 -19.12 -9.74
C GLN A 12 -0.79 -20.27 -10.66
N GLY A 13 -2.09 -20.51 -10.82
CA GLY A 13 -2.60 -21.52 -11.74
C GLY A 13 -2.38 -21.12 -13.19
N PHE A 14 -1.96 -22.08 -14.01
CA PHE A 14 -1.86 -21.90 -15.45
C PHE A 14 -2.48 -23.09 -16.18
N ASP A 15 -3.50 -22.82 -16.98
CA ASP A 15 -4.09 -23.77 -17.90
C ASP A 15 -3.26 -23.76 -19.20
N LYS A 16 -2.49 -24.83 -19.41
CA LYS A 16 -1.61 -25.00 -20.56
C LYS A 16 -2.39 -25.19 -21.87
N GLU A 17 -3.58 -25.79 -21.82
CA GLU A 17 -4.38 -26.07 -23.02
C GLU A 17 -5.00 -24.78 -23.57
N ASN A 18 -5.52 -23.94 -22.67
CA ASN A 18 -6.18 -22.68 -23.05
C ASN A 18 -5.27 -21.44 -22.93
N ASN A 19 -4.00 -21.63 -22.58
CA ASN A 19 -3.01 -20.57 -22.35
C ASN A 19 -3.54 -19.47 -21.41
N LYS A 20 -4.14 -19.88 -20.28
CA LYS A 20 -4.89 -18.98 -19.40
C LYS A 20 -4.48 -19.11 -17.94
N THR A 21 -4.19 -17.98 -17.30
CA THR A 21 -3.97 -17.92 -15.85
C THR A 21 -5.30 -18.09 -15.11
N TYR A 22 -5.29 -18.91 -14.06
CA TYR A 22 -6.40 -19.05 -13.12
C TYR A 22 -5.89 -18.96 -11.69
N SER A 23 -6.81 -18.72 -10.75
CA SER A 23 -6.45 -18.53 -9.36
C SER A 23 -7.59 -18.95 -8.44
N ASP A 24 -7.26 -19.60 -7.34
CA ASP A 24 -8.12 -19.79 -6.18
C ASP A 24 -8.42 -18.42 -5.54
N GLU A 25 -9.69 -18.15 -5.27
CA GLU A 25 -10.12 -16.85 -4.74
C GLU A 25 -9.54 -16.56 -3.34
N LYS A 26 -9.38 -17.60 -2.52
CA LYS A 26 -8.87 -17.50 -1.15
C LYS A 26 -7.35 -17.33 -1.15
N CYS A 27 -6.64 -17.99 -2.07
CA CYS A 27 -5.19 -17.92 -2.19
C CYS A 27 -4.73 -17.84 -3.67
N PRO A 28 -4.84 -16.67 -4.31
CA PRO A 28 -4.51 -16.51 -5.71
C PRO A 28 -3.01 -16.55 -6.01
N PHE A 29 -2.17 -16.36 -4.98
CA PHE A 29 -0.72 -16.42 -5.04
C PHE A 29 -0.25 -17.38 -3.94
N GLU A 30 0.14 -18.60 -4.34
CA GLU A 30 0.67 -19.60 -3.42
C GLU A 30 2.17 -19.38 -3.22
N ILE A 31 2.64 -19.28 -1.99
CA ILE A 31 4.07 -19.09 -1.71
C ILE A 31 4.86 -20.34 -2.11
N ILE A 32 5.92 -20.14 -2.90
CA ILE A 32 6.85 -21.18 -3.37
C ILE A 32 8.29 -20.98 -2.90
N GLN A 33 8.64 -19.80 -2.37
CA GLN A 33 9.90 -19.55 -1.68
C GLN A 33 9.71 -18.49 -0.60
N ILE A 34 10.38 -18.66 0.54
CA ILE A 34 10.51 -17.63 1.57
C ILE A 34 11.99 -17.34 1.75
N GLY A 35 12.38 -16.07 1.61
CA GLY A 35 13.73 -15.60 1.90
C GLY A 35 13.70 -14.49 2.94
N ALA A 36 14.61 -14.53 3.90
CA ALA A 36 14.70 -13.50 4.93
C ALA A 36 16.10 -13.29 5.47
N ILE A 37 16.36 -12.05 5.89
CA ILE A 37 17.57 -11.56 6.52
C ILE A 37 17.18 -10.97 7.86
N LYS A 38 17.89 -11.40 8.91
CA LYS A 38 17.75 -10.84 10.25
C LYS A 38 18.84 -9.80 10.47
N LEU A 39 18.43 -8.62 10.89
CA LEU A 39 19.33 -7.52 11.25
C LEU A 39 19.25 -7.22 12.74
N ASP A 40 20.40 -6.84 13.32
CA ASP A 40 20.44 -6.23 14.65
C ASP A 40 19.99 -4.75 14.62
N ALA A 41 20.03 -4.08 15.77
CA ALA A 41 19.65 -2.67 15.89
C ALA A 41 20.56 -1.70 15.11
N ASN A 42 21.75 -2.13 14.69
CA ASN A 42 22.71 -1.36 13.92
C ASN A 42 22.70 -1.75 12.42
N PHE A 43 21.67 -2.49 11.98
CA PHE A 43 21.52 -3.00 10.62
C PHE A 43 22.68 -3.93 10.18
N ASN A 44 23.32 -4.63 11.11
CA ASN A 44 24.23 -5.71 10.78
C ASN A 44 23.45 -7.01 10.56
N ILE A 45 23.81 -7.76 9.54
CA ILE A 45 23.21 -9.08 9.26
C ILE A 45 23.69 -10.06 10.32
N ILE A 46 22.76 -10.64 11.06
CA ILE A 46 23.04 -11.61 12.13
C ILE A 46 22.53 -13.01 11.82
N ASP A 47 21.60 -13.16 10.86
CA ASP A 47 21.06 -14.47 10.48
C ASP A 47 20.40 -14.42 9.10
N LYS A 48 20.21 -15.58 8.47
CA LYS A 48 19.56 -15.73 7.16
C LYS A 48 18.65 -16.94 7.15
N PHE A 49 17.51 -16.83 6.46
CA PHE A 49 16.55 -17.91 6.26
C PHE A 49 16.20 -18.01 4.79
N SER A 50 16.24 -19.21 4.22
CA SER A 50 15.75 -19.46 2.87
C SER A 50 15.16 -20.87 2.79
N SER A 51 13.97 -20.98 2.22
CA SER A 51 13.34 -22.27 1.97
C SER A 51 12.43 -22.18 0.77
N PHE A 52 12.54 -23.15 -0.12
CA PHE A 52 11.47 -23.46 -1.05
C PHE A 52 10.26 -24.03 -0.32
N VAL A 53 9.09 -23.88 -0.92
CA VAL A 53 7.82 -24.38 -0.41
C VAL A 53 7.19 -25.26 -1.48
N LYS A 54 6.77 -26.46 -1.09
CA LYS A 54 6.05 -27.37 -2.00
C LYS A 54 4.66 -26.84 -2.34
N PRO A 55 4.34 -26.59 -3.62
CA PRO A 55 3.02 -26.17 -4.04
C PRO A 55 1.99 -27.27 -3.79
N ASN A 56 0.84 -26.89 -3.28
CA ASN A 56 -0.30 -27.77 -3.03
C ASN A 56 -1.56 -27.29 -3.77
N ILE A 57 -1.72 -25.98 -3.97
CA ILE A 57 -2.82 -25.39 -4.73
C ILE A 57 -2.53 -25.46 -6.23
N TYR A 58 -1.36 -24.98 -6.66
CA TYR A 58 -0.94 -24.94 -8.06
C TYR A 58 0.26 -25.86 -8.27
N LYS A 59 -0.02 -27.13 -8.59
CA LYS A 59 0.99 -28.20 -8.69
C LYS A 59 2.02 -28.00 -9.81
N ASP A 60 1.65 -27.26 -10.85
CA ASP A 60 2.55 -26.83 -11.92
C ASP A 60 3.06 -25.42 -11.64
N ILE A 61 4.31 -25.13 -12.00
CA ILE A 61 4.83 -23.77 -11.99
C ILE A 61 4.33 -23.01 -13.22
N HIS A 62 3.72 -21.84 -13.00
CA HIS A 62 3.29 -20.96 -14.08
C HIS A 62 4.51 -20.58 -14.96
N PRO A 63 4.44 -20.68 -16.31
CA PRO A 63 5.62 -20.47 -17.18
C PRO A 63 6.29 -19.10 -17.00
N PHE A 64 5.49 -18.03 -16.88
CA PHE A 64 5.99 -16.69 -16.57
C PHE A 64 6.73 -16.63 -15.22
N VAL A 65 6.17 -17.23 -14.16
CA VAL A 65 6.80 -17.29 -12.84
C VAL A 65 8.12 -18.05 -12.93
N GLY A 66 8.13 -19.25 -13.50
CA GLY A 66 9.34 -20.05 -13.63
C GLY A 66 10.43 -19.38 -14.46
N LYS A 67 10.06 -18.60 -15.48
CA LYS A 67 11.01 -17.80 -16.27
C LYS A 67 11.59 -16.64 -15.46
N MET A 68 10.76 -15.96 -14.67
CA MET A 68 11.15 -14.79 -13.88
C MET A 68 12.03 -15.19 -12.68
N THR A 69 11.64 -16.22 -11.93
CA THR A 69 12.27 -16.61 -10.66
C THR A 69 13.29 -17.74 -10.81
N HIS A 70 13.37 -18.36 -11.99
CA HIS A 70 14.15 -19.58 -12.22
C HIS A 70 13.79 -20.74 -11.27
N ILE A 71 12.60 -20.70 -10.65
CA ILE A 71 12.07 -21.79 -9.84
C ILE A 71 11.42 -22.81 -10.78
N THR A 72 11.95 -24.04 -10.76
CA THR A 72 11.41 -25.16 -11.51
C THR A 72 10.61 -26.08 -10.59
N LEU A 73 9.75 -26.93 -11.17
CA LEU A 73 9.02 -27.93 -10.39
C LEU A 73 9.97 -28.85 -9.60
N ASP A 74 11.14 -29.18 -10.17
CA ASP A 74 12.14 -30.02 -9.49
C ASP A 74 12.70 -29.39 -8.22
N LYS A 75 12.79 -28.06 -8.13
CA LYS A 75 13.24 -27.37 -6.91
C LYS A 75 12.21 -27.44 -5.78
N VAL A 76 10.93 -27.59 -6.11
CA VAL A 76 9.83 -27.43 -5.14
C VAL A 76 9.03 -28.71 -4.88
N LYS A 77 9.09 -29.72 -5.75
CA LYS A 77 8.30 -30.95 -5.64
C LYS A 77 8.57 -31.73 -4.35
N ASP A 78 9.81 -31.69 -3.87
CA ASP A 78 10.30 -32.37 -2.67
C ASP A 78 10.60 -31.38 -1.52
N ALA A 79 10.27 -30.10 -1.70
CA ALA A 79 10.42 -29.10 -0.65
C ALA A 79 9.43 -29.34 0.51
N PRO A 80 9.69 -28.78 1.70
CA PRO A 80 8.73 -28.85 2.80
C PRO A 80 7.41 -28.13 2.46
N SER A 81 6.32 -28.54 3.09
CA SER A 81 5.03 -27.85 2.95
C SER A 81 5.07 -26.46 3.57
N PHE A 82 4.16 -25.58 3.12
CA PHE A 82 4.05 -24.22 3.67
C PHE A 82 3.91 -24.23 5.20
N ASN A 83 3.13 -25.15 5.75
CA ASN A 83 2.95 -25.29 7.20
C ASN A 83 4.26 -25.54 7.95
N THR A 84 5.16 -26.35 7.38
CA THR A 84 6.47 -26.64 7.96
C THR A 84 7.39 -25.43 7.83
N VAL A 85 7.51 -24.87 6.62
CA VAL A 85 8.37 -23.70 6.37
C VAL A 85 7.95 -22.50 7.21
N TYR A 86 6.64 -22.23 7.33
CA TYR A 86 6.12 -21.15 8.16
C TYR A 86 6.44 -21.33 9.65
N LYS A 87 6.40 -22.57 10.16
CA LYS A 87 6.81 -22.84 11.55
C LYS A 87 8.28 -22.50 11.75
N ASP A 88 9.14 -22.87 10.81
CA ASP A 88 10.57 -22.58 10.90
C ASP A 88 10.87 -21.10 10.69
N PHE A 89 10.13 -20.42 9.81
CA PHE A 89 10.20 -18.97 9.66
C PHE A 89 9.80 -18.23 10.95
N LYS A 90 8.76 -18.68 11.65
CA LYS A 90 8.42 -18.12 12.98
C LYS A 90 9.51 -18.37 14.03
N LYS A 91 10.15 -19.53 14.00
CA LYS A 91 11.31 -19.80 14.89
C LYS A 91 12.46 -18.88 14.54
N PHE A 92 12.72 -18.64 13.26
CA PHE A 92 13.74 -17.70 12.80
C PHE A 92 13.49 -16.29 13.34
N ILE A 93 12.24 -15.81 13.33
CA ILE A 93 11.90 -14.49 13.88
C ILE A 93 12.30 -14.38 15.37
N SER A 94 12.14 -15.46 16.16
CA SER A 94 12.59 -15.70 17.55
C SER A 94 12.32 -14.64 18.64
N SER A 95 12.56 -13.35 18.38
CA SER A 95 12.36 -12.22 19.28
C SER A 95 10.92 -11.75 19.30
N LYS A 96 10.43 -11.46 20.53
CA LYS A 96 9.14 -10.82 20.77
C LYS A 96 9.10 -9.35 20.35
N SER A 97 10.26 -8.73 20.11
CA SER A 97 10.43 -7.33 19.73
C SER A 97 11.24 -7.26 18.44
N SER A 98 10.61 -7.70 17.36
CA SER A 98 11.13 -7.57 16.00
C SER A 98 10.17 -6.73 15.14
N ILE A 99 10.71 -6.12 14.09
CA ILE A 99 9.95 -5.39 13.07
C ILE A 99 10.07 -6.16 11.76
N MET A 100 8.97 -6.38 11.07
CA MET A 100 9.01 -6.94 9.72
C MET A 100 9.38 -5.85 8.70
N CYS A 101 10.27 -6.15 7.76
CA CYS A 101 10.61 -5.24 6.69
C CYS A 101 10.36 -5.96 5.36
N VAL A 102 9.69 -5.28 4.45
CA VAL A 102 9.41 -5.79 3.11
C VAL A 102 9.76 -4.72 2.10
N TRP A 103 10.14 -5.12 0.88
CA TRP A 103 10.31 -4.14 -0.18
C TRP A 103 8.97 -3.45 -0.43
N GLY A 104 7.90 -4.19 -0.75
CA GLY A 104 6.55 -3.68 -0.88
C GLY A 104 5.56 -4.38 0.06
N SER A 105 4.40 -3.77 0.32
CA SER A 105 3.37 -4.37 1.21
C SER A 105 2.67 -5.61 0.64
N GLY A 106 2.98 -6.00 -0.60
CA GLY A 106 2.48 -7.20 -1.26
C GLY A 106 2.83 -8.48 -0.51
N ASP A 107 4.08 -8.61 -0.07
CA ASP A 107 4.57 -9.83 0.58
C ASP A 107 3.88 -10.07 1.92
N LEU A 108 3.68 -9.02 2.72
CA LEU A 108 2.90 -9.11 3.95
C LEU A 108 1.47 -9.57 3.66
N LYS A 109 0.82 -8.99 2.65
CA LYS A 109 -0.55 -9.37 2.29
C LYS A 109 -0.64 -10.84 1.90
N GLU A 110 0.25 -11.32 1.04
CA GLU A 110 0.19 -12.70 0.55
C GLU A 110 0.68 -13.71 1.60
N LEU A 111 1.63 -13.34 2.49
CA LEU A 111 1.97 -14.12 3.68
C LEU A 111 0.74 -14.42 4.53
N TYR A 112 -0.01 -13.38 4.92
CA TYR A 112 -1.20 -13.56 5.75
C TYR A 112 -2.35 -14.26 5.00
N ARG A 113 -2.47 -14.11 3.68
CA ARG A 113 -3.43 -14.90 2.88
C ARG A 113 -3.12 -16.38 2.91
N ASN A 114 -1.85 -16.76 2.69
CA ASN A 114 -1.43 -18.16 2.75
C ASN A 114 -1.61 -18.73 4.18
N ILE A 115 -1.24 -17.97 5.22
CA ILE A 115 -1.50 -18.35 6.63
C ILE A 115 -2.98 -18.66 6.86
N ASN A 116 -3.88 -17.78 6.40
CA ASN A 116 -5.31 -17.99 6.58
C ASN A 116 -5.87 -19.13 5.73
N TYR A 117 -5.40 -19.29 4.49
CA TYR A 117 -5.80 -20.40 3.61
C TYR A 117 -5.53 -21.75 4.27
N TYR A 118 -4.33 -21.91 4.85
CA TYR A 118 -3.92 -23.12 5.56
C TYR A 118 -4.37 -23.18 7.03
N SER A 119 -5.24 -22.25 7.47
CA SER A 119 -5.76 -22.17 8.85
C SER A 119 -4.65 -22.15 9.92
N LEU A 120 -3.53 -21.49 9.63
CA LEU A 120 -2.39 -21.38 10.52
C LEU A 120 -2.52 -20.16 11.45
N PRO A 121 -1.95 -20.22 12.67
CA PRO A 121 -2.00 -19.09 13.59
C PRO A 121 -1.02 -17.97 13.20
N SER A 122 -1.55 -16.77 13.00
CA SER A 122 -0.76 -15.53 12.84
C SER A 122 -0.19 -15.00 14.17
N LYS A 123 -0.68 -15.50 15.31
CA LYS A 123 -0.15 -15.17 16.64
C LYS A 123 1.34 -15.48 16.71
N GLY A 124 2.13 -14.49 17.12
CA GLY A 124 3.59 -14.60 17.24
C GLY A 124 4.36 -14.05 16.04
N LEU A 125 3.68 -13.64 14.97
CA LEU A 125 4.29 -12.73 14.00
C LEU A 125 4.36 -11.31 14.59
N PRO A 126 5.40 -10.54 14.23
CA PRO A 126 5.46 -9.13 14.56
C PRO A 126 4.23 -8.39 14.04
N LYS A 127 3.78 -7.37 14.77
CA LYS A 127 2.72 -6.47 14.29
C LYS A 127 3.28 -5.24 13.60
N LEU A 128 4.49 -4.84 13.98
CA LEU A 128 5.16 -3.69 13.41
C LEU A 128 5.84 -4.08 12.11
N TYR A 129 5.71 -3.23 11.10
CA TYR A 129 6.39 -3.41 9.82
C TYR A 129 6.88 -2.10 9.22
N ILE A 130 7.86 -2.21 8.32
CA ILE A 130 8.38 -1.12 7.49
C ILE A 130 8.21 -1.53 6.02
N ASN A 131 7.57 -0.65 5.25
CA ASN A 131 7.53 -0.72 3.79
C ASN A 131 8.76 0.03 3.23
N VAL A 132 9.84 -0.69 2.93
CA VAL A 132 11.12 -0.10 2.56
C VAL A 132 11.00 0.69 1.25
N GLN A 133 10.21 0.22 0.28
CA GLN A 133 9.99 0.91 -0.99
C GLN A 133 9.36 2.29 -0.81
N GLN A 134 8.45 2.47 0.15
CA GLN A 134 7.82 3.77 0.41
C GLN A 134 8.86 4.78 0.89
N TYR A 135 9.70 4.38 1.85
CA TYR A 135 10.78 5.23 2.35
C TYR A 135 11.87 5.46 1.30
N ALA A 136 12.24 4.44 0.53
CA ALA A 136 13.20 4.56 -0.57
C ALA A 136 12.68 5.53 -1.64
N SER A 137 11.40 5.44 -2.01
CA SER A 137 10.79 6.35 -3.00
C SER A 137 10.85 7.79 -2.53
N SER A 138 10.60 8.05 -1.24
CA SER A 138 10.75 9.39 -0.66
C SER A 138 12.21 9.84 -0.63
N TYR A 139 13.13 8.95 -0.25
CA TYR A 139 14.56 9.24 -0.14
C TYR A 139 15.17 9.64 -1.49
N PHE A 140 14.77 8.97 -2.58
CA PHE A 140 15.24 9.28 -3.93
C PHE A 140 14.41 10.37 -4.66
N ASN A 141 13.50 11.05 -3.94
CA ASN A 141 12.62 12.09 -4.51
C ASN A 141 11.80 11.62 -5.73
N ASN A 142 11.31 10.38 -5.71
CA ASN A 142 10.44 9.88 -6.76
C ASN A 142 9.14 10.72 -6.85
N PRO A 143 8.58 10.92 -8.06
CA PRO A 143 7.32 11.63 -8.21
C PRO A 143 6.20 11.01 -7.38
N THR A 144 5.32 11.84 -6.82
CA THR A 144 4.17 11.39 -6.04
C THR A 144 3.35 10.36 -6.80
N GLY A 145 3.09 9.21 -6.17
CA GLY A 145 2.34 8.10 -6.76
C GLY A 145 3.20 7.14 -7.60
N GLN A 146 4.51 7.37 -7.73
CA GLN A 146 5.45 6.44 -8.34
C GLN A 146 6.34 5.81 -7.28
N SER A 147 6.45 4.48 -7.31
CA SER A 147 7.31 3.73 -6.39
C SER A 147 8.57 3.27 -7.12
N ILE A 148 9.73 3.43 -6.48
CA ILE A 148 10.98 2.94 -7.03
C ILE A 148 11.03 1.40 -7.01
N GLY A 149 11.57 0.77 -8.06
CA GLY A 149 11.85 -0.66 -8.06
C GLY A 149 13.11 -1.00 -7.25
N LEU A 150 13.20 -2.21 -6.71
CA LEU A 150 14.35 -2.64 -5.90
C LEU A 150 15.66 -2.53 -6.70
N GLN A 151 15.66 -3.04 -7.93
CA GLN A 151 16.80 -2.95 -8.86
C GLN A 151 17.28 -1.51 -9.06
N ASN A 152 16.36 -0.58 -9.31
CA ASN A 152 16.71 0.84 -9.49
C ASN A 152 17.30 1.45 -8.20
N ALA A 153 16.77 1.08 -7.02
CA ALA A 153 17.30 1.57 -5.75
C ALA A 153 18.72 1.06 -5.49
N ILE A 154 18.99 -0.21 -5.81
CA ILE A 154 20.32 -0.83 -5.72
C ILE A 154 21.32 -0.09 -6.62
N GLN A 155 20.92 0.18 -7.87
CA GLN A 155 21.74 0.90 -8.84
C GLN A 155 22.05 2.34 -8.41
N ILE A 156 21.04 3.09 -7.95
CA ILE A 156 21.24 4.48 -7.50
C ILE A 156 22.17 4.55 -6.29
N LEU A 157 22.13 3.55 -5.40
CA LEU A 157 23.01 3.45 -4.24
C LEU A 157 24.39 2.86 -4.55
N ASP A 158 24.67 2.50 -5.81
CA ASP A 158 25.92 1.85 -6.24
C ASP A 158 26.27 0.62 -5.40
N LEU A 159 25.24 -0.18 -5.07
CA LEU A 159 25.43 -1.42 -4.30
C LEU A 159 25.93 -2.54 -5.21
N GLN A 160 26.80 -3.40 -4.67
CA GLN A 160 27.36 -4.51 -5.44
C GLN A 160 26.29 -5.54 -5.86
N GLU A 161 25.97 -5.57 -7.16
CA GLU A 161 25.02 -6.49 -7.80
C GLU A 161 25.65 -7.86 -8.12
N ASN A 162 25.85 -8.71 -7.11
CA ASN A 162 26.47 -10.03 -7.28
C ASN A 162 25.53 -11.24 -7.11
N LYS A 163 24.24 -10.98 -6.96
CA LYS A 163 23.19 -11.99 -6.78
C LYS A 163 22.08 -11.81 -7.79
N ALA A 164 21.49 -12.92 -8.21
CA ALA A 164 20.36 -12.93 -9.13
C ALA A 164 19.11 -12.32 -8.47
N TYR A 165 18.36 -11.57 -9.28
CA TYR A 165 17.03 -11.05 -8.92
C TYR A 165 15.97 -12.13 -9.00
N HIS A 166 14.82 -11.90 -8.36
CA HIS A 166 13.69 -12.82 -8.32
C HIS A 166 14.06 -14.16 -7.65
N ASP A 167 14.91 -14.04 -6.62
CA ASP A 167 15.16 -15.06 -5.62
C ASP A 167 14.91 -14.40 -4.27
N ALA A 168 13.98 -14.96 -3.50
CA ALA A 168 13.49 -14.34 -2.28
C ALA A 168 14.60 -14.02 -1.25
N LEU A 169 15.65 -14.84 -1.16
CA LEU A 169 16.74 -14.56 -0.21
C LEU A 169 17.60 -13.40 -0.70
N ASN A 170 17.89 -13.36 -2.00
CA ASN A 170 18.68 -12.29 -2.61
C ASN A 170 17.93 -10.95 -2.55
N ASP A 171 16.64 -10.94 -2.84
CA ASP A 171 15.82 -9.72 -2.80
C ASP A 171 15.61 -9.22 -1.36
N ALA A 172 15.48 -10.13 -0.37
CA ALA A 172 15.54 -9.77 1.04
C ALA A 172 16.92 -9.19 1.44
N TYR A 173 18.02 -9.75 0.91
CA TYR A 173 19.38 -9.24 1.12
C TYR A 173 19.57 -7.83 0.56
N TYR A 174 19.17 -7.60 -0.68
CA TYR A 174 19.27 -6.27 -1.25
C TYR A 174 18.35 -5.27 -0.56
N THR A 175 17.14 -5.68 -0.19
CA THR A 175 16.23 -4.85 0.61
C THR A 175 16.86 -4.45 1.94
N ALA A 176 17.59 -5.37 2.60
CA ALA A 176 18.31 -5.09 3.82
C ALA A 176 19.46 -4.08 3.62
N LEU A 177 20.20 -4.19 2.52
CA LEU A 177 21.25 -3.22 2.17
C LEU A 177 20.67 -1.84 1.86
N VAL A 178 19.58 -1.78 1.08
CA VAL A 178 18.89 -0.52 0.78
C VAL A 178 18.41 0.11 2.08
N LEU A 179 17.71 -0.65 2.94
CA LEU A 179 17.24 -0.18 4.24
C LEU A 179 18.39 0.41 5.06
N LYS A 180 19.53 -0.29 5.17
CA LYS A 180 20.72 0.21 5.89
C LYS A 180 21.23 1.54 5.36
N ASN A 181 21.23 1.73 4.04
CA ASN A 181 21.77 2.94 3.39
C ASN A 181 20.83 4.14 3.48
N ILE A 182 19.51 3.92 3.42
CA ILE A 182 18.52 5.01 3.47
C ILE A 182 18.06 5.33 4.89
N TYR A 183 18.46 4.50 5.87
CA TYR A 183 17.93 4.60 7.23
C TYR A 183 18.20 5.97 7.85
N ASN A 184 17.15 6.55 8.42
CA ASN A 184 17.20 7.76 9.22
C ASN A 184 16.05 7.73 10.24
N GLU A 185 16.06 8.70 11.17
CA GLU A 185 15.10 8.79 12.28
C GLU A 185 13.63 8.94 11.85
N ASN A 186 13.36 9.32 10.60
CA ASN A 186 11.99 9.42 10.06
C ASN A 186 11.43 8.08 9.57
N ILE A 187 12.25 7.02 9.50
CA ILE A 187 11.76 5.68 9.17
C ILE A 187 11.13 5.07 10.43
N VAL A 188 9.80 5.14 10.48
CA VAL A 188 9.00 4.62 11.59
C VAL A 188 8.22 3.39 11.15
N ALA A 189 8.13 2.39 12.03
CA ALA A 189 7.35 1.19 11.76
C ALA A 189 5.86 1.45 11.93
N ASP A 190 5.06 1.01 10.96
CA ASP A 190 3.60 1.02 11.01
C ASP A 190 3.06 -0.26 11.64
N THR A 191 1.82 -0.23 12.11
CA THR A 191 1.13 -1.43 12.58
C THR A 191 0.42 -2.12 11.43
N TYR A 192 0.79 -3.36 11.13
CA TYR A 192 0.10 -4.17 10.14
C TYR A 192 -1.18 -4.77 10.73
N VAL A 193 -2.32 -4.43 10.12
CA VAL A 193 -3.62 -5.04 10.41
C VAL A 193 -4.09 -5.78 9.17
N TYR A 194 -3.90 -7.10 9.18
CA TYR A 194 -4.47 -7.93 8.12
C TYR A 194 -5.99 -7.91 8.22
N THR A 195 -6.63 -7.33 7.21
CA THR A 195 -8.08 -7.40 7.04
C THR A 195 -8.35 -8.37 5.90
N PRO A 196 -8.88 -9.58 6.15
CA PRO A 196 -9.26 -10.46 5.07
C PRO A 196 -10.25 -9.70 4.19
N VAL A 197 -9.98 -9.67 2.89
CA VAL A 197 -10.98 -9.22 1.93
C VAL A 197 -12.13 -10.20 2.11
N LYS A 198 -13.19 -9.79 2.82
CA LYS A 198 -14.45 -10.53 2.79
C LYS A 198 -14.74 -10.69 1.30
N PRO A 199 -15.01 -11.91 0.78
CA PRO A 199 -15.54 -12.01 -0.56
C PRO A 199 -16.66 -11.00 -0.58
N ASN A 200 -16.56 -10.00 -1.45
CA ASN A 200 -17.60 -8.99 -1.52
C ASN A 200 -18.87 -9.82 -1.60
N ARG A 201 -19.74 -9.77 -0.58
CA ARG A 201 -21.18 -9.98 -0.79
C ARG A 201 -21.40 -9.19 -2.04
N THR A 202 -21.59 -9.89 -3.16
CA THR A 202 -21.47 -9.37 -4.52
C THR A 202 -21.54 -7.87 -4.43
N ARG A 203 -20.38 -7.18 -4.52
CA ARG A 203 -20.47 -5.83 -5.04
C ARG A 203 -21.09 -6.16 -6.37
N SER A 204 -22.42 -6.04 -6.46
CA SER A 204 -23.06 -5.86 -7.73
C SER A 204 -22.13 -4.88 -8.39
N LYS A 205 -21.63 -5.21 -9.58
CA LYS A 205 -21.09 -4.15 -10.42
C LYS A 205 -22.23 -3.13 -10.41
N SER A 206 -22.19 -2.15 -9.51
CA SER A 206 -23.05 -0.99 -9.61
C SER A 206 -22.51 -0.45 -10.90
N SER A 207 -23.26 -0.70 -11.98
CA SER A 207 -22.96 -0.25 -13.31
C SER A 207 -22.39 1.14 -13.14
N LYS A 208 -21.16 1.38 -13.63
CA LYS A 208 -20.49 2.69 -13.48
C LYS A 208 -21.53 3.74 -13.85
N LYS A 209 -22.05 4.46 -12.85
CA LYS A 209 -23.18 5.36 -13.08
C LYS A 209 -22.65 6.49 -13.96
N LYS A 210 -23.11 6.53 -15.21
CA LYS A 210 -22.83 7.63 -16.13
C LYS A 210 -23.73 8.80 -15.75
N VAL A 211 -23.20 10.01 -15.86
CA VAL A 211 -23.99 11.23 -15.67
C VAL A 211 -24.97 11.36 -16.82
N ASP A 212 -26.25 11.55 -16.50
CA ASP A 212 -27.25 11.97 -17.47
C ASP A 212 -27.17 13.49 -17.63
N TYR A 213 -26.37 13.94 -18.60
CA TYR A 213 -26.19 15.35 -18.87
C TYR A 213 -27.48 16.02 -19.38
N ASN A 214 -28.39 15.27 -20.01
CA ASN A 214 -29.63 15.85 -20.51
C ASN A 214 -30.54 16.23 -19.33
N SER A 215 -30.76 15.31 -18.38
CA SER A 215 -31.53 15.63 -17.17
C SER A 215 -30.86 16.71 -16.32
N LEU A 216 -29.53 16.68 -16.21
CA LEU A 216 -28.77 17.70 -15.49
C LEU A 216 -28.99 19.09 -16.10
N PHE A 217 -28.88 19.23 -17.42
CA PHE A 217 -29.06 20.50 -18.11
C PHE A 217 -30.51 20.99 -18.08
N GLU A 218 -31.49 20.11 -18.19
CA GLU A 218 -32.90 20.49 -18.04
C GLU A 218 -33.21 21.05 -16.65
N GLU A 219 -32.62 20.49 -15.60
CA GLU A 219 -32.81 21.00 -14.24
C GLU A 219 -32.22 22.40 -14.07
N PHE A 220 -31.01 22.63 -14.59
CA PHE A 220 -30.40 23.97 -14.58
C PHE A 220 -31.17 24.98 -15.46
N LYS A 221 -31.74 24.55 -16.59
CA LYS A 221 -32.61 25.38 -17.43
C LYS A 221 -33.86 25.83 -16.66
N LYS A 222 -34.48 24.94 -15.88
CA LYS A 222 -35.62 25.29 -14.99
C LYS A 222 -35.21 26.27 -13.89
N ILE A 223 -34.11 25.99 -13.19
CA ILE A 223 -33.61 26.84 -12.10
C ILE A 223 -33.30 28.26 -12.59
N LEU A 224 -32.69 28.38 -13.77
CA LEU A 224 -32.31 29.67 -14.33
C LEU A 224 -33.43 30.36 -15.10
N GLY A 225 -34.54 29.67 -15.38
CA GLY A 225 -35.68 30.21 -16.14
C GLY A 225 -35.34 30.63 -17.58
N ARG A 226 -34.25 30.11 -18.14
CA ARG A 226 -33.75 30.42 -19.49
C ARG A 226 -33.01 29.22 -20.09
N ASP A 227 -32.88 29.20 -21.41
CA ASP A 227 -32.03 28.22 -22.10
C ASP A 227 -30.55 28.36 -21.70
N LEU A 228 -29.86 27.21 -21.71
CA LEU A 228 -28.42 27.13 -21.42
C LEU A 228 -27.60 27.37 -22.68
N THR A 229 -26.67 28.31 -22.60
CA THR A 229 -25.65 28.55 -23.62
C THR A 229 -24.62 27.41 -23.63
N SER A 230 -23.77 27.38 -24.66
CA SER A 230 -22.66 26.42 -24.75
C SER A 230 -21.71 26.54 -23.54
N ASP A 231 -21.45 27.76 -23.08
CA ASP A 231 -20.55 28.00 -21.96
C ASP A 231 -21.18 27.66 -20.61
N ASP A 232 -22.50 27.86 -20.44
CA ASP A 232 -23.22 27.37 -19.25
C ASP A 232 -23.06 25.85 -19.12
N LYS A 233 -23.22 25.10 -20.22
CA LYS A 233 -23.10 23.63 -20.22
C LYS A 233 -21.68 23.18 -19.86
N LYS A 234 -20.65 23.86 -20.37
CA LYS A 234 -19.24 23.59 -20.01
C LYS A 234 -18.96 23.90 -18.54
N LEU A 235 -19.50 25.01 -18.02
CA LEU A 235 -19.32 25.41 -16.63
C LEU A 235 -19.98 24.41 -15.67
N ILE A 236 -21.19 23.96 -15.99
CA ILE A 236 -21.92 22.93 -15.21
C ILE A 236 -21.17 21.60 -15.22
N ASP A 237 -20.65 21.17 -16.38
CA ASP A 237 -19.83 19.95 -16.49
C ASP A 237 -18.55 20.05 -15.65
N LEU A 238 -17.85 21.20 -15.72
CA LEU A 238 -16.64 21.44 -14.95
C LEU A 238 -16.92 21.45 -13.45
N ALA A 239 -17.96 22.15 -13.00
CA ALA A 239 -18.37 22.20 -11.60
C ALA A 239 -18.71 20.80 -11.07
N TYR A 240 -19.42 19.98 -11.85
CA TYR A 240 -19.73 18.60 -11.48
C TYR A 240 -18.46 17.73 -11.35
N LYS A 241 -17.51 17.86 -12.28
CA LYS A 241 -16.22 17.15 -12.24
C LYS A 241 -15.38 17.58 -11.03
N MET A 242 -15.34 18.87 -10.74
CA MET A 242 -14.66 19.45 -9.58
C MET A 242 -15.28 19.00 -8.25
N GLY A 243 -16.61 18.84 -8.18
CA GLY A 243 -17.28 18.26 -7.02
C GLY A 243 -16.87 16.80 -6.76
N LYS A 244 -16.60 16.02 -7.82
CA LYS A 244 -16.15 14.63 -7.70
C LYS A 244 -14.73 14.47 -7.18
N THR A 245 -13.88 15.49 -7.32
CA THR A 245 -12.48 15.42 -6.87
C THR A 245 -12.33 15.81 -5.40
N ASN A 246 -13.41 16.19 -4.71
CA ASN A 246 -13.40 16.69 -3.34
C ASN A 246 -12.44 17.88 -3.11
N GLN A 247 -11.97 18.53 -4.18
CA GLN A 247 -10.90 19.52 -4.17
C GLN A 247 -11.22 20.77 -3.33
N PHE A 248 -12.50 21.03 -3.11
CA PHE A 248 -12.99 22.23 -2.41
C PHE A 248 -13.75 21.90 -1.11
N LEU A 249 -13.67 20.64 -0.64
CA LEU A 249 -14.20 20.27 0.67
C LEU A 249 -13.16 20.62 1.74
N VAL A 250 -13.64 21.27 2.80
CA VAL A 250 -12.84 21.56 4.01
C VAL A 250 -13.49 20.85 5.19
N ASP A 251 -12.67 20.37 6.12
CA ASP A 251 -13.16 19.75 7.35
C ASP A 251 -13.85 20.81 8.22
N GLU A 252 -15.01 20.48 8.79
CA GLU A 252 -15.69 21.36 9.74
C GLU A 252 -14.84 21.47 11.01
N ILE A 253 -14.10 22.57 11.17
CA ILE A 253 -13.55 22.95 12.47
C ILE A 253 -14.72 23.43 13.31
N SER A 254 -15.13 22.60 14.28
CA SER A 254 -16.12 22.93 15.30
C SER A 254 -15.76 24.25 15.99
N GLN A 255 -16.52 25.31 15.70
CA GLN A 255 -16.38 26.57 16.44
C GLN A 255 -16.84 26.38 17.90
N PRO A 256 -16.11 26.91 18.89
CA PRO A 256 -16.57 26.88 20.27
C PRO A 256 -17.80 27.77 20.43
N GLN A 257 -18.84 27.20 21.03
CA GLN A 257 -20.10 27.85 21.41
C GLN A 257 -19.84 29.17 22.20
N PRO A 258 -20.57 30.26 21.91
CA PRO A 258 -20.41 31.50 22.66
C PRO A 258 -20.95 31.33 24.08
N LYS A 259 -20.07 31.54 25.07
CA LYS A 259 -20.43 31.62 26.50
C LYS A 259 -21.43 32.77 26.71
N THR A 260 -22.60 32.43 27.25
CA THR A 260 -23.53 33.38 27.84
C THR A 260 -22.87 34.11 29.00
N LYS A 261 -22.86 35.45 28.97
CA LYS A 261 -22.79 36.29 30.17
C LYS A 261 -23.72 37.48 30.06
N VAL A 262 -24.34 37.74 31.20
CA VAL A 262 -25.51 38.56 31.49
C VAL A 262 -25.12 40.02 31.73
N SER A 263 -25.97 40.94 31.24
CA SER A 263 -26.26 42.33 31.65
C SER A 263 -25.13 43.31 32.02
N ASN A 264 -25.13 44.51 31.41
CA ASN A 264 -25.64 45.73 32.08
C ASN A 264 -25.72 46.98 31.16
N LYS A 265 -26.83 47.70 31.38
CA LYS A 265 -27.22 49.10 31.11
C LYS A 265 -26.30 50.10 30.35
N PHE A 266 -26.94 50.78 29.39
CA PHE A 266 -27.00 52.23 29.11
C PHE A 266 -25.76 53.12 29.36
N ILE A 267 -25.36 53.92 28.35
CA ILE A 267 -25.39 55.41 28.31
C ILE A 267 -24.89 55.92 26.93
N LYS A 268 -25.56 56.97 26.42
CA LYS A 268 -25.25 57.77 25.22
C LYS A 268 -23.93 58.56 25.40
N ASN A 269 -23.13 58.72 24.34
CA ASN A 269 -22.79 60.06 23.78
C ASN A 269 -21.91 60.03 22.52
N LYS A 270 -22.10 61.07 21.70
CA LYS A 270 -21.39 61.44 20.47
C LYS A 270 -19.91 61.81 20.72
N SER A 271 -19.03 61.52 19.76
CA SER A 271 -18.06 62.52 19.29
C SER A 271 -17.53 62.21 17.87
N LYS A 272 -17.26 63.30 17.15
CA LYS A 272 -16.75 63.43 15.78
C LYS A 272 -15.23 63.16 15.67
N ASN A 273 -14.78 63.17 14.41
CA ASN A 273 -13.41 63.25 13.87
C ASN A 273 -12.77 61.85 13.71
N GLY A 274 -12.43 61.36 12.52
CA GLY A 274 -11.92 62.03 11.34
C GLY A 274 -10.45 61.64 11.22
N PHE A 275 -10.05 60.96 10.14
CA PHE A 275 -8.84 61.22 9.33
C PHE A 275 -8.65 60.14 8.26
N LYS A 276 -8.45 60.61 7.03
CA LYS A 276 -8.01 59.91 5.82
C LYS A 276 -6.61 59.30 6.02
N TYR A 277 -6.24 58.29 5.24
CA TYR A 277 -4.99 58.21 4.41
C TYR A 277 -5.10 56.94 3.53
N LYS A 278 -5.35 57.09 2.22
CA LYS A 278 -4.42 57.12 1.06
C LYS A 278 -3.80 55.76 0.69
N LYS A 279 -4.27 55.25 -0.45
CA LYS A 279 -3.60 54.26 -1.32
C LYS A 279 -2.29 54.81 -1.90
N ARG A 280 -1.29 53.94 -2.01
CA ARG A 280 -0.25 53.89 -3.06
C ARG A 280 -0.13 52.40 -3.44
N ARG A 281 -0.62 52.06 -4.63
CA ARG A 281 0.17 51.66 -5.82
C ARG A 281 0.91 50.35 -5.58
#